data_AF-A0A936K090-F1
#
_entry.id   AF-A0A936K090-F1
#
_cell.length_a   1.000
_cell.length_b   1.000
_cell.length_c   1.000
_cell.angle_alpha   90.00
_cell.angle_beta   90.00
_cell.angle_gamma   90.00
#
_symmetry.space_group_name_H-M   'P 1'
#
loop_
_entity.id
_entity.type
_entity.pdbx_description
1 polymer ?
#
loop_
_entity_poly.entity_id
_entity_poly.type
_entity_poly.pdbx_seq_one_letter_code
_entity_poly.pdbx_strand_id
1 'polypeptide(L)'
;MFQEAIEKVVQFTRPMHTISRTYGGLVLPGSSTFFFVNDSGVAITCKHVMDLIPTADNINRQYQQYKAERDRIPNDAKYKRNIQGLQMKYKYLPETTVQLKNNFLNCFDKIDEITCHAHPTLDLAILEFKGFNKIFYNGHAQFLKDSSKIKQGKSLARIGFPFPEFNNFKHNPDTDDIEWTQTGNPNSPSFPIDGIVTRFVATQPDSGITGIEMSTPGLRGQSGGPLFDTDGKIYGMQFATNHLHLGFDMKDFEIISNGKKNKISNNPFLHVGICVHVDRIKDFLREKNIRFSEVD
;
A
#
# COMPACT_ATOMS: atom_id res chain seq x y z
N MET A 1 -2.59 -2.15 -25.82
CA MET A 1 -3.72 -1.27 -25.45
C MET A 1 -3.31 -0.27 -24.37
N PHE A 2 -2.82 -0.70 -23.20
CA PHE A 2 -2.47 0.21 -22.09
C PHE A 2 -1.02 0.72 -22.07
N GLN A 3 -0.19 0.41 -23.07
CA GLN A 3 1.25 0.73 -23.03
C GLN A 3 1.51 2.23 -22.82
N GLU A 4 0.93 3.09 -23.68
CA GLU A 4 1.09 4.54 -23.57
C GLU A 4 0.46 5.11 -22.29
N ALA A 5 -0.68 4.54 -21.85
CA ALA A 5 -1.30 4.92 -20.60
C ALA A 5 -0.39 4.61 -19.41
N ILE A 6 0.24 3.44 -19.39
CA ILE A 6 1.19 3.05 -18.35
C ILE A 6 2.37 4.02 -18.34
N GLU A 7 2.96 4.32 -19.51
CA GLU A 7 4.07 5.27 -19.64
C GLU A 7 3.72 6.66 -19.08
N LYS A 8 2.47 7.12 -19.24
CA LYS A 8 1.97 8.38 -18.65
C LYS A 8 1.75 8.26 -17.14
N VAL A 9 1.04 7.22 -16.69
CA VAL A 9 0.61 7.07 -15.30
C VAL A 9 1.79 6.83 -14.35
N VAL A 10 2.84 6.12 -14.80
CA VAL A 10 4.06 5.94 -13.97
C VAL A 10 4.80 7.26 -13.71
N GLN A 11 4.60 8.29 -14.51
CA GLN A 11 5.33 9.55 -14.34
C GLN A 11 4.96 10.27 -13.03
N PHE A 12 3.75 10.06 -12.54
CA PHE A 12 3.20 10.65 -11.31
C PHE A 12 2.79 9.62 -10.25
N THR A 13 2.99 8.33 -10.49
CA THR A 13 2.75 7.26 -9.51
C THR A 13 4.07 6.86 -8.85
N ARG A 14 4.10 6.79 -7.51
CA ARG A 14 5.33 6.52 -6.74
C ARG A 14 5.13 5.46 -5.68
N PRO A 15 6.18 4.68 -5.36
CA PRO A 15 6.14 3.76 -4.24
C PRO A 15 6.44 4.49 -2.93
N MET A 16 5.75 4.10 -1.87
CA MET A 16 6.24 4.31 -0.50
C MET A 16 6.89 3.01 -0.04
N HIS A 17 8.21 3.03 0.12
CA HIS A 17 8.95 1.90 0.65
C HIS A 17 8.88 1.90 2.16
N THR A 18 8.72 0.72 2.72
CA THR A 18 8.70 0.50 4.16
C THR A 18 9.69 -0.60 4.50
N ILE A 19 10.52 -0.40 5.52
CA ILE A 19 11.32 -1.47 6.12
C ILE A 19 10.86 -1.67 7.55
N SER A 20 10.70 -2.93 7.94
CA SER A 20 10.36 -3.29 9.32
C SER A 20 11.38 -4.26 9.89
N ARG A 21 11.53 -4.24 11.21
CA ARG A 21 12.27 -5.25 11.95
C ARG A 21 11.40 -5.84 13.03
N THR A 22 11.35 -7.17 13.09
CA THR A 22 10.70 -7.88 14.18
C THR A 22 11.62 -7.97 15.39
N TYR A 23 11.06 -8.15 16.57
CA TYR A 23 11.83 -8.33 17.80
C TYR A 23 12.81 -9.51 17.71
N GLY A 24 12.42 -10.58 16.99
CA GLY A 24 13.26 -11.73 16.68
C GLY A 24 14.40 -11.45 15.67
N GLY A 25 14.51 -10.23 15.15
CA GLY A 25 15.61 -9.78 14.30
C GLY A 25 15.37 -9.92 12.80
N LEU A 26 14.19 -10.38 12.37
CA LEU A 26 13.85 -10.48 10.95
C LEU A 26 13.61 -9.07 10.38
N VAL A 27 14.34 -8.70 9.33
CA VAL A 27 14.17 -7.43 8.62
C VAL A 27 13.43 -7.68 7.31
N LEU A 28 12.33 -6.97 7.07
CA LEU A 28 11.42 -7.21 5.95
C LEU A 28 11.20 -5.95 5.12
N PRO A 29 11.21 -6.05 3.78
CA PRO A 29 10.77 -4.98 2.91
C PRO A 29 9.24 -4.98 2.76
N GLY A 30 8.69 -3.80 2.56
CA GLY A 30 7.30 -3.53 2.23
C GLY A 30 7.21 -2.41 1.21
N SER A 31 6.15 -2.42 0.42
CA SER A 31 5.86 -1.37 -0.55
C SER A 31 4.36 -1.14 -0.60
N SER A 32 3.99 0.09 -0.95
CA SER A 32 2.64 0.58 -1.19
C SER A 32 2.70 1.67 -2.24
N THR A 33 1.55 2.10 -2.75
CA THR A 33 1.51 3.04 -3.88
C THR A 33 0.77 4.32 -3.49
N PHE A 34 1.18 5.42 -4.09
CA PHE A 34 0.44 6.69 -4.11
C PHE A 34 0.67 7.37 -5.44
N PHE A 35 -0.16 8.37 -5.77
CA PHE A 35 -0.01 9.11 -7.02
C PHE A 35 -0.33 10.60 -6.84
N PHE A 36 0.40 11.45 -7.54
CA PHE A 36 0.29 12.91 -7.44
C PHE A 36 -0.88 13.45 -8.26
N VAL A 37 -1.56 14.48 -7.71
CA VAL A 37 -2.72 15.13 -8.34
C VAL A 37 -2.45 16.54 -8.83
N ASN A 38 -1.31 17.13 -8.46
CA ASN A 38 -0.87 18.45 -8.90
C ASN A 38 0.65 18.65 -8.67
N ASP A 39 1.16 19.82 -9.08
CA ASP A 39 2.56 20.24 -8.89
C ASP A 39 2.82 20.91 -7.53
N SER A 40 1.85 20.90 -6.61
CA SER A 40 1.99 21.45 -5.26
C SER A 40 2.37 20.36 -4.23
N GLY A 41 2.83 19.20 -4.70
CA GLY A 41 3.22 18.09 -3.84
C GLY A 41 2.05 17.43 -3.12
N VAL A 42 0.87 17.36 -3.75
CA VAL A 42 -0.29 16.67 -3.18
C VAL A 42 -0.51 15.32 -3.85
N ALA A 43 -0.67 14.27 -3.05
CA ALA A 43 -0.87 12.91 -3.51
C ALA A 43 -2.08 12.23 -2.86
N ILE A 44 -2.59 11.21 -3.56
CA ILE A 44 -3.68 10.35 -3.11
C ILE A 44 -3.14 8.94 -2.84
N THR A 45 -3.62 8.32 -1.76
CA THR A 45 -3.33 6.93 -1.39
C THR A 45 -4.46 6.33 -0.53
N CYS A 46 -4.31 5.09 -0.10
CA CYS A 46 -5.23 4.48 0.88
C CYS A 46 -4.98 5.02 2.29
N LYS A 47 -6.03 5.06 3.11
CA LYS A 47 -5.92 5.47 4.51
C LYS A 47 -4.96 4.56 5.28
N HIS A 48 -5.07 3.25 5.09
CA HIS A 48 -4.16 2.30 5.76
C HIS A 48 -2.69 2.45 5.33
N VAL A 49 -2.42 3.01 4.15
CA VAL A 49 -1.06 3.34 3.70
C VAL A 49 -0.57 4.60 4.42
N MET A 50 -1.38 5.64 4.48
CA MET A 50 -1.08 6.86 5.23
C MET A 50 -0.82 6.57 6.71
N ASP A 51 -1.60 5.67 7.32
CA ASP A 51 -1.47 5.29 8.74
C ASP A 51 -0.08 4.71 9.08
N LEU A 52 0.67 4.19 8.10
CA LEU A 52 2.06 3.72 8.30
C LEU A 52 3.02 4.85 8.71
N ILE A 53 2.71 6.10 8.36
CA ILE A 53 3.54 7.28 8.67
C ILE A 53 3.58 7.52 10.19
N PRO A 54 2.46 7.85 10.87
CA PRO A 54 2.46 8.03 12.32
C PRO A 54 2.71 6.73 13.09
N THR A 55 2.35 5.57 12.53
CA THR A 55 2.60 4.27 13.15
C THR A 55 4.10 4.00 13.32
N ALA A 56 4.92 4.41 12.35
CA ALA A 56 6.37 4.25 12.42
C ALA A 56 6.95 4.99 13.64
N ASP A 57 6.53 6.24 13.87
CA ASP A 57 6.98 7.02 15.02
C ASP A 57 6.58 6.39 16.34
N ASN A 58 5.35 5.86 16.44
CA ASN A 58 4.87 5.21 17.65
C ASN A 58 5.64 3.91 17.94
N ILE A 59 5.81 3.05 16.94
CA ILE A 59 6.57 1.79 17.06
C ILE A 59 8.01 2.08 17.49
N ASN A 60 8.69 2.99 16.79
CA ASN A 60 10.08 3.32 17.07
C ASN A 60 10.23 3.92 18.47
N ARG A 61 9.33 4.83 18.88
CA ARG A 61 9.35 5.45 20.21
C ARG A 61 9.15 4.40 21.32
N GLN A 62 8.19 3.49 21.16
CA GLN A 62 7.96 2.42 22.12
C GLN A 62 9.18 1.51 22.24
N TYR A 63 9.85 1.21 21.12
CA TYR A 63 11.07 0.40 21.14
C TYR A 63 12.25 1.15 21.78
N GLN A 64 12.39 2.46 21.58
CA GLN A 64 13.41 3.24 22.29
C GLN A 64 13.18 3.21 23.81
N GLN A 65 11.93 3.28 24.28
CA GLN A 65 11.60 3.13 25.70
C GLN A 65 11.98 1.73 26.20
N TYR A 66 11.65 0.69 25.43
CA TYR A 66 12.06 -0.68 25.74
C TYR A 66 13.59 -0.80 25.87
N LYS A 67 14.35 -0.25 24.91
CA LYS A 67 15.83 -0.26 24.95
C LYS A 67 16.35 0.46 26.20
N ALA A 68 15.82 1.65 26.51
CA ALA A 68 16.21 2.40 27.70
C ALA A 68 15.93 1.66 29.01
N GLU A 69 14.85 0.88 29.10
CA GLU A 69 14.59 0.02 30.26
C GLU A 69 15.46 -1.23 30.29
N ARG A 70 15.67 -1.88 29.13
CA ARG A 70 16.54 -3.05 28.97
C ARG A 70 17.96 -2.74 29.43
N ASP A 71 18.51 -1.61 29.01
CA ASP A 71 19.90 -1.21 29.26
C ASP A 71 20.15 -0.88 30.74
N ARG A 72 19.09 -0.70 31.54
CA ARG A 72 19.18 -0.54 33.01
C ARG A 72 19.15 -1.87 33.77
N ILE A 73 18.87 -2.99 33.11
CA ILE A 73 18.81 -4.31 33.75
C ILE A 73 20.25 -4.78 34.02
N PRO A 74 20.63 -5.04 35.29
CA PRO A 74 21.96 -5.55 35.61
C PRO A 74 22.20 -6.92 34.98
N ASN A 75 23.41 -7.14 34.47
CA ASN A 75 23.84 -8.44 33.95
C ASN A 75 24.17 -9.41 35.09
N ASP A 76 23.15 -9.85 35.83
CA ASP A 76 23.24 -10.75 36.98
C ASP A 76 22.51 -12.08 36.75
N ALA A 77 22.43 -12.93 37.78
CA ALA A 77 21.73 -14.21 37.70
C ALA A 77 20.23 -14.09 37.37
N LYS A 78 19.61 -12.91 37.57
CA LYS A 78 18.21 -12.63 37.27
C LYS A 78 18.01 -11.98 35.91
N TYR A 79 19.08 -11.66 35.17
CA TYR A 79 19.02 -10.99 33.87
C TYR A 79 18.00 -11.62 32.91
N LYS A 80 18.06 -12.94 32.71
CA LYS A 80 17.12 -13.66 31.81
C LYS A 80 15.66 -13.50 32.24
N ARG A 81 15.37 -13.60 33.54
CA ARG A 81 14.01 -13.45 34.09
C ARG A 81 13.52 -12.00 33.95
N ASN A 82 14.40 -11.02 34.20
CA ASN A 82 14.07 -9.60 34.07
C ASN A 82 13.78 -9.22 32.61
N ILE A 83 14.57 -9.74 31.67
CA ILE A 83 14.35 -9.57 30.22
C ILE A 83 13.02 -10.19 29.79
N GLN A 84 12.67 -11.39 30.25
CA GLN A 84 11.36 -12.00 29.99
C GLN A 84 10.21 -11.16 30.57
N GLY A 85 10.36 -10.63 31.79
CA GLY A 85 9.42 -9.70 32.39
C GLY A 85 9.21 -8.44 31.55
N LEU A 86 10.29 -7.86 31.04
CA LEU A 86 10.26 -6.69 30.17
C LEU A 86 9.57 -7.00 28.83
N GLN A 87 9.85 -8.16 28.22
CA GLN A 87 9.17 -8.60 27.00
C GLN A 87 7.65 -8.72 27.21
N MET A 88 7.21 -9.29 28.33
CA MET A 88 5.78 -9.38 28.67
C MET A 88 5.16 -8.00 28.87
N LYS A 89 5.87 -7.07 29.55
CA LYS A 89 5.42 -5.67 29.74
C LYS A 89 5.17 -4.98 28.39
N TYR A 90 6.06 -5.16 27.43
CA TYR A 90 5.96 -4.54 26.10
C TYR A 90 5.18 -5.39 25.08
N LYS A 91 4.72 -6.59 25.46
CA LYS A 91 4.04 -7.56 24.60
C LYS A 91 4.85 -7.94 23.35
N TYR A 92 6.17 -8.08 23.52
CA TYR A 92 7.08 -8.44 22.44
C TYR A 92 7.21 -9.95 22.31
N LEU A 93 6.72 -10.46 21.19
CA LEU A 93 6.95 -11.80 20.67
C LEU A 93 7.97 -11.71 19.52
N PRO A 94 8.64 -12.82 19.11
CA PRO A 94 9.64 -12.80 18.03
C PRO A 94 9.15 -12.15 16.72
N GLU A 95 7.87 -12.25 16.42
CA GLU A 95 7.21 -11.69 15.24
C GLU A 95 6.73 -10.23 15.41
N THR A 96 6.73 -9.69 16.62
CA THR A 96 6.28 -8.32 16.88
C THR A 96 7.19 -7.33 16.16
N THR A 97 6.61 -6.44 15.35
CA THR A 97 7.38 -5.34 14.72
C THR A 97 7.80 -4.34 15.79
N VAL A 98 9.10 -4.09 15.89
CA VAL A 98 9.69 -3.17 16.88
C VAL A 98 10.33 -1.95 16.24
N GLN A 99 10.65 -2.01 14.94
CA GLN A 99 11.13 -0.86 14.19
C GLN A 99 10.42 -0.81 12.84
N LEU A 100 10.12 0.40 12.39
CA LEU A 100 9.46 0.66 11.12
C LEU A 100 9.99 1.98 10.55
N LYS A 101 10.43 2.00 9.29
CA LYS A 101 10.84 3.23 8.60
C LYS A 101 10.20 3.29 7.23
N ASN A 102 9.72 4.47 6.85
CA ASN A 102 9.12 4.75 5.55
C ASN A 102 10.06 5.63 4.71
N ASN A 103 10.00 5.48 3.39
CA ASN A 103 10.77 6.27 2.45
C ASN A 103 9.92 6.58 1.20
N PHE A 104 9.84 7.86 0.83
CA PHE A 104 9.12 8.37 -0.33
C PHE A 104 10.09 8.56 -1.50
N LEU A 105 10.21 7.53 -2.34
CA LEU A 105 11.24 7.51 -3.38
C LEU A 105 10.93 8.45 -4.54
N ASN A 106 11.97 9.15 -5.00
CA ASN A 106 11.94 9.95 -6.24
C ASN A 106 10.72 10.88 -6.32
N CYS A 107 10.37 11.49 -5.19
CA CYS A 107 9.28 12.46 -5.08
C CYS A 107 9.81 13.90 -5.06
N PHE A 108 10.73 14.17 -4.15
CA PHE A 108 11.26 15.50 -3.86
C PHE A 108 12.74 15.44 -3.47
N ASP A 109 13.44 16.58 -3.54
CA ASP A 109 14.82 16.74 -3.04
C ASP A 109 14.92 16.63 -1.51
N LYS A 110 13.92 17.15 -0.81
CA LYS A 110 13.76 17.05 0.64
C LYS A 110 12.27 17.11 1.01
N ILE A 111 11.93 16.72 2.23
CA ILE A 111 10.57 16.81 2.78
C ILE A 111 10.71 17.32 4.21
N ASP A 112 10.14 18.49 4.52
CA ASP A 112 10.19 19.06 5.86
C ASP A 112 8.96 18.63 6.67
N GLU A 113 7.79 18.51 6.03
CA GLU A 113 6.53 18.11 6.67
C GLU A 113 5.65 17.31 5.69
N ILE A 114 4.85 16.38 6.23
CA ILE A 114 3.77 15.71 5.52
C ILE A 114 2.46 15.93 6.29
N THR A 115 1.55 16.74 5.76
CA THR A 115 0.20 16.87 6.30
C THR A 115 -0.67 15.73 5.75
N CYS A 116 -1.34 15.01 6.63
CA CYS A 116 -2.15 13.84 6.26
C CYS A 116 -3.64 14.10 6.49
N HIS A 117 -4.48 13.80 5.50
CA HIS A 117 -5.94 13.87 5.62
C HIS A 117 -6.55 12.49 5.36
N ALA A 118 -7.10 11.88 6.40
CA ALA A 118 -7.84 10.63 6.27
C ALA A 118 -9.30 10.93 5.89
N HIS A 119 -9.83 10.22 4.89
CA HIS A 119 -11.26 10.23 4.65
C HIS A 119 -11.99 9.55 5.83
N PRO A 120 -13.16 10.06 6.27
CA PRO A 120 -13.83 9.56 7.49
C PRO A 120 -14.29 8.10 7.38
N THR A 121 -14.82 7.69 6.22
CA THR A 121 -15.45 6.38 6.04
C THR A 121 -14.76 5.46 5.03
N LEU A 122 -14.23 6.00 3.94
CA LEU A 122 -13.50 5.27 2.90
C LEU A 122 -12.02 5.08 3.25
N ASP A 123 -11.44 4.02 2.71
CA ASP A 123 -9.99 3.78 2.76
C ASP A 123 -9.24 4.65 1.73
N LEU A 124 -9.35 5.96 1.93
CA LEU A 124 -8.83 7.03 1.08
C LEU A 124 -8.13 8.06 1.95
N ALA A 125 -6.98 8.54 1.50
CA ALA A 125 -6.21 9.59 2.16
C ALA A 125 -5.54 10.53 1.15
N ILE A 126 -5.31 11.75 1.61
CA ILE A 126 -4.48 12.76 0.94
C ILE A 126 -3.20 12.94 1.75
N LEU A 127 -2.07 13.01 1.05
CA LEU A 127 -0.77 13.41 1.58
C LEU A 127 -0.38 14.76 0.95
N GLU A 128 -0.13 15.77 1.78
CA GLU A 128 0.45 17.05 1.34
C GLU A 128 1.89 17.15 1.82
N PHE A 129 2.82 17.08 0.88
CA PHE A 129 4.25 17.22 1.17
C PHE A 129 4.62 18.71 1.18
N LYS A 130 5.43 19.15 2.14
CA LYS A 130 5.84 20.55 2.28
C LYS A 130 7.34 20.68 2.49
N GLY A 131 7.84 21.87 2.19
CA GLY A 131 9.23 22.26 2.38
C GLY A 131 10.20 21.76 1.31
N PHE A 132 9.76 21.04 0.27
CA PHE A 132 10.63 20.70 -0.85
C PHE A 132 11.01 21.92 -1.72
N ASN A 133 12.14 21.85 -2.43
CA ASN A 133 12.51 22.87 -3.42
C ASN A 133 12.37 22.36 -4.86
N LYS A 134 12.41 21.04 -5.05
CA LYS A 134 12.38 20.41 -6.36
C LYS A 134 11.50 19.16 -6.35
N ILE A 135 10.72 19.02 -7.42
CA ILE A 135 9.89 17.86 -7.70
C ILE A 135 10.63 16.90 -8.64
N PHE A 136 10.47 15.60 -8.41
CA PHE A 136 11.02 14.52 -9.23
C PHE A 136 9.96 13.66 -9.94
N TYR A 137 8.68 13.99 -9.77
CA TYR A 137 7.62 13.45 -10.61
C TYR A 137 7.33 14.35 -11.81
N ASN A 138 6.87 13.74 -12.90
CA ASN A 138 6.60 14.45 -14.15
C ASN A 138 5.11 14.31 -14.44
N GLY A 139 4.37 15.41 -14.42
CA GLY A 139 2.92 15.38 -14.59
C GLY A 139 2.13 14.95 -13.34
N HIS A 140 0.82 14.81 -13.50
CA HIS A 140 -0.10 14.52 -12.40
C HIS A 140 -1.38 13.86 -12.94
N ALA A 141 -2.15 13.26 -12.04
CA ALA A 141 -3.42 12.62 -12.37
C ALA A 141 -4.39 13.57 -13.09
N GLN A 142 -5.06 13.03 -14.09
CA GLN A 142 -6.21 13.64 -14.76
C GLN A 142 -7.42 12.75 -14.54
N PHE A 143 -8.40 13.25 -13.81
CA PHE A 143 -9.56 12.46 -13.41
C PHE A 143 -10.63 12.46 -14.49
N LEU A 144 -11.33 11.34 -14.65
CA LEU A 144 -12.53 11.28 -15.47
C LEU A 144 -13.56 12.30 -14.96
N LYS A 145 -14.00 13.18 -15.84
CA LYS A 145 -14.99 14.21 -15.50
C LYS A 145 -16.39 13.62 -15.30
N ASP A 146 -16.87 12.87 -16.29
CA ASP A 146 -18.20 12.26 -16.29
C ASP A 146 -18.13 10.76 -15.95
N SER A 147 -18.45 10.44 -14.70
CA SER A 147 -18.44 9.06 -14.18
C SER A 147 -19.58 8.19 -14.71
N SER A 148 -20.58 8.75 -15.40
CA SER A 148 -21.63 7.96 -16.06
C SER A 148 -21.07 7.06 -17.17
N LYS A 149 -19.87 7.39 -17.69
CA LYS A 149 -19.09 6.60 -18.66
C LYS A 149 -18.48 5.33 -18.07
N ILE A 150 -18.50 5.16 -16.74
CA ILE A 150 -18.07 3.93 -16.10
C ILE A 150 -19.23 2.94 -16.23
N LYS A 151 -18.99 1.84 -16.96
CA LYS A 151 -19.98 0.79 -17.21
C LYS A 151 -19.38 -0.57 -16.94
N GLN A 152 -20.21 -1.52 -16.52
CA GLN A 152 -19.84 -2.92 -16.44
C GLN A 152 -19.29 -3.40 -17.79
N GLY A 153 -18.21 -4.18 -17.76
CA GLY A 153 -17.48 -4.63 -18.94
C GLY A 153 -16.42 -3.65 -19.45
N LYS A 154 -16.35 -2.40 -18.94
CA LYS A 154 -15.28 -1.47 -19.33
C LYS A 154 -13.93 -2.02 -18.89
N SER A 155 -12.99 -2.10 -19.84
CA SER A 155 -11.59 -2.48 -19.57
C SER A 155 -10.83 -1.31 -18.96
N LEU A 156 -10.15 -1.56 -17.85
CA LEU A 156 -9.31 -0.60 -17.14
C LEU A 156 -8.03 -1.30 -16.64
N ALA A 157 -7.00 -0.53 -16.37
CA ALA A 157 -5.74 -0.99 -15.80
C ALA A 157 -5.47 -0.35 -14.44
N ARG A 158 -4.69 -1.04 -13.62
CA ARG A 158 -4.13 -0.53 -12.36
C ARG A 158 -2.62 -0.63 -12.41
N ILE A 159 -1.95 0.25 -11.69
CA ILE A 159 -0.50 0.21 -11.54
C ILE A 159 -0.07 0.60 -10.13
N GLY A 160 1.05 0.02 -9.72
CA GLY A 160 1.62 0.15 -8.39
C GLY A 160 2.81 -0.78 -8.25
N PHE A 161 3.25 -1.01 -7.03
CA PHE A 161 4.56 -1.61 -6.75
C PHE A 161 4.46 -2.83 -5.83
N PRO A 162 3.75 -3.90 -6.25
CA PRO A 162 3.76 -5.17 -5.54
C PRO A 162 5.13 -5.84 -5.68
N PHE A 163 5.38 -6.83 -4.81
CA PHE A 163 6.63 -7.59 -4.80
C PHE A 163 7.87 -6.66 -4.66
N PRO A 164 8.07 -6.01 -3.51
CA PRO A 164 9.22 -5.13 -3.33
C PRO A 164 10.53 -5.91 -3.48
N GLU A 165 11.32 -5.54 -4.50
CA GLU A 165 12.62 -6.16 -4.81
C GLU A 165 13.82 -5.32 -4.35
N PHE A 166 13.57 -4.17 -3.71
CA PHE A 166 14.64 -3.35 -3.15
C PHE A 166 15.32 -4.09 -1.99
N ASN A 167 16.63 -3.88 -1.85
CA ASN A 167 17.45 -4.55 -0.83
C ASN A 167 18.52 -3.62 -0.23
N ASN A 168 18.39 -2.32 -0.44
CA ASN A 168 19.28 -1.29 0.08
C ASN A 168 18.94 -0.90 1.54
N PHE A 169 18.84 -1.90 2.41
CA PHE A 169 18.60 -1.70 3.84
C PHE A 169 19.26 -2.80 4.65
N LYS A 170 19.55 -2.52 5.93
CA LYS A 170 20.11 -3.50 6.86
C LYS A 170 19.74 -3.14 8.31
N HIS A 171 19.98 -4.09 9.21
CA HIS A 171 20.10 -3.80 10.64
C HIS A 171 21.55 -3.41 10.95
N ASN A 172 21.71 -2.31 11.67
CA ASN A 172 22.98 -1.83 12.22
C ASN A 172 23.09 -2.29 13.69
N PRO A 173 23.98 -3.25 13.99
CA PRO A 173 24.13 -3.78 15.34
C PRO A 173 24.64 -2.75 16.35
N ASP A 174 25.44 -1.78 15.92
CA ASP A 174 26.08 -0.81 16.82
C ASP A 174 25.05 0.18 17.40
N THR A 175 24.04 0.55 16.60
CA THR A 175 22.96 1.46 17.01
C THR A 175 21.68 0.72 17.43
N ASP A 176 21.63 -0.60 17.22
CA ASP A 176 20.42 -1.43 17.29
C ASP A 176 19.25 -0.77 16.52
N ASP A 177 19.52 -0.42 15.25
CA ASP A 177 18.59 0.27 14.37
C ASP A 177 18.59 -0.25 12.95
N ILE A 178 17.44 -0.18 12.27
CA ILE A 178 17.38 -0.46 10.83
C ILE A 178 17.69 0.81 10.04
N GLU A 179 18.41 0.69 8.96
CA GLU A 179 18.82 1.85 8.15
C GLU A 179 18.75 1.54 6.66
N TRP A 180 18.47 2.58 5.88
CA TRP A 180 18.65 2.56 4.44
C TRP A 180 20.14 2.68 4.11
N THR A 181 20.59 1.95 3.09
CA THR A 181 21.97 1.97 2.62
C THR A 181 22.07 2.60 1.24
N GLN A 182 23.28 3.07 0.89
CA GLN A 182 23.61 3.55 -0.45
C GLN A 182 23.97 2.40 -1.41
N THR A 183 24.21 1.20 -0.88
CA THR A 183 24.50 -0.02 -1.63
C THR A 183 23.25 -0.85 -1.83
N GLY A 184 23.15 -1.61 -2.92
CA GLY A 184 22.00 -2.46 -3.25
C GLY A 184 21.07 -1.84 -4.30
N ASN A 185 20.00 -2.54 -4.63
CA ASN A 185 18.93 -2.05 -5.50
C ASN A 185 17.94 -1.21 -4.67
N PRO A 186 17.77 0.09 -4.97
CA PRO A 186 16.79 0.94 -4.29
C PRO A 186 15.39 0.89 -4.91
N ASN A 187 15.23 0.22 -6.06
CA ASN A 187 14.02 0.33 -6.88
C ASN A 187 13.08 -0.86 -6.68
N SER A 188 11.77 -0.58 -6.75
CA SER A 188 10.73 -1.59 -6.95
C SER A 188 10.15 -1.45 -8.35
N PRO A 189 10.01 -2.54 -9.13
CA PRO A 189 9.39 -2.47 -10.44
C PRO A 189 7.91 -2.09 -10.34
N SER A 190 7.43 -1.25 -11.25
CA SER A 190 6.00 -1.04 -11.42
C SER A 190 5.36 -2.27 -12.04
N PHE A 191 4.20 -2.68 -11.54
CA PHE A 191 3.46 -3.84 -12.05
C PHE A 191 2.08 -3.40 -12.55
N PRO A 192 1.85 -3.34 -13.87
CA PRO A 192 0.52 -3.09 -14.40
C PRO A 192 -0.36 -4.36 -14.33
N ILE A 193 -1.64 -4.20 -14.02
CA ILE A 193 -2.64 -5.29 -14.08
C ILE A 193 -3.97 -4.76 -14.63
N ASP A 194 -4.46 -5.37 -15.71
CA ASP A 194 -5.74 -5.01 -16.33
C ASP A 194 -6.88 -5.88 -15.83
N GLY A 195 -8.10 -5.43 -16.11
CA GLY A 195 -9.34 -6.17 -15.84
C GLY A 195 -10.55 -5.41 -16.37
N ILE A 196 -11.73 -5.98 -16.17
CA ILE A 196 -12.99 -5.32 -16.51
C ILE A 196 -13.77 -4.94 -15.27
N VAL A 197 -14.54 -3.86 -15.36
CA VAL A 197 -15.52 -3.50 -14.33
C VAL A 197 -16.57 -4.61 -14.22
N THR A 198 -16.70 -5.25 -13.06
CA THR A 198 -17.69 -6.31 -12.82
C THR A 198 -18.97 -5.74 -12.24
N ARG A 199 -18.88 -4.83 -11.26
CA ARG A 199 -20.03 -4.16 -10.62
C ARG A 199 -19.58 -2.93 -9.83
N PHE A 200 -20.56 -2.17 -9.39
CA PHE A 200 -20.36 -1.07 -8.45
C PHE A 200 -20.53 -1.56 -7.01
N VAL A 201 -19.79 -0.93 -6.11
CA VAL A 201 -19.80 -1.23 -4.68
C VAL A 201 -20.33 -0.01 -3.94
N ALA A 202 -21.18 -0.26 -2.95
CA ALA A 202 -21.61 0.71 -1.96
C ALA A 202 -21.17 0.20 -0.58
N THR A 203 -20.50 1.05 0.20
CA THR A 203 -20.03 0.70 1.56
C THR A 203 -21.17 0.71 2.56
N GLN A 204 -22.22 1.49 2.31
CA GLN A 204 -23.46 1.53 3.07
C GLN A 204 -24.65 1.66 2.09
N PRO A 205 -25.86 1.20 2.44
CA PRO A 205 -27.03 1.26 1.55
C PRO A 205 -27.30 2.66 0.97
N ASP A 206 -27.10 3.71 1.77
CA ASP A 206 -27.41 5.09 1.40
C ASP A 206 -26.18 5.92 0.97
N SER A 207 -24.98 5.33 0.96
CA SER A 207 -23.76 6.07 0.59
C SER A 207 -23.65 6.36 -0.91
N GLY A 208 -24.56 5.81 -1.71
CA GLY A 208 -24.40 5.72 -3.17
C GLY A 208 -23.20 4.86 -3.55
N ILE A 209 -22.77 4.97 -4.82
CA ILE A 209 -21.60 4.25 -5.33
C ILE A 209 -20.35 4.81 -4.66
N THR A 210 -19.59 3.94 -3.99
CA THR A 210 -18.32 4.30 -3.34
C THR A 210 -17.13 3.57 -3.94
N GLY A 211 -17.37 2.49 -4.68
CA GLY A 211 -16.30 1.75 -5.33
C GLY A 211 -16.67 1.05 -6.64
N ILE A 212 -15.64 0.53 -7.27
CA ILE A 212 -15.66 -0.21 -8.53
C ILE A 212 -14.99 -1.56 -8.26
N GLU A 213 -15.70 -2.66 -8.51
CA GLU A 213 -15.11 -4.00 -8.50
C GLU A 213 -14.54 -4.33 -9.89
N MET A 214 -13.32 -4.86 -9.89
CA MET A 214 -12.56 -5.27 -11.07
C MET A 214 -12.40 -6.78 -11.08
N SER A 215 -12.47 -7.39 -12.26
CA SER A 215 -12.41 -8.85 -12.44
C SER A 215 -11.09 -9.50 -12.02
N THR A 216 -10.01 -8.73 -11.95
CA THR A 216 -8.68 -9.19 -11.51
C THR A 216 -8.40 -8.70 -10.09
N PRO A 217 -7.59 -9.43 -9.30
CA PRO A 217 -7.32 -9.07 -7.91
C PRO A 217 -6.48 -7.81 -7.78
N GLY A 218 -6.58 -7.15 -6.63
CA GLY A 218 -5.52 -6.27 -6.15
C GLY A 218 -4.37 -7.09 -5.56
N LEU A 219 -3.15 -6.62 -5.75
CA LEU A 219 -1.94 -7.24 -5.18
C LEU A 219 -1.44 -6.42 -3.99
N ARG A 220 -0.83 -7.08 -3.00
CA ARG A 220 -0.17 -6.36 -1.90
C ARG A 220 0.93 -5.46 -2.47
N GLY A 221 0.86 -4.17 -2.19
CA GLY A 221 1.72 -3.12 -2.77
C GLY A 221 1.05 -2.27 -3.84
N GLN A 222 -0.13 -2.69 -4.35
CA GLN A 222 -0.99 -1.88 -5.23
C GLN A 222 -1.96 -0.97 -4.47
N SER A 223 -2.08 -1.12 -3.14
CA SER A 223 -2.91 -0.22 -2.34
C SER A 223 -2.48 1.22 -2.56
N GLY A 224 -3.45 2.06 -2.95
CA GLY A 224 -3.24 3.46 -3.30
C GLY A 224 -2.85 3.69 -4.76
N GLY A 225 -2.75 2.65 -5.58
CA GLY A 225 -2.45 2.74 -7.00
C GLY A 225 -3.64 3.21 -7.84
N PRO A 226 -3.42 4.02 -8.90
CA PRO A 226 -4.50 4.52 -9.73
C PRO A 226 -5.15 3.41 -10.58
N LEU A 227 -6.46 3.50 -10.77
CA LEU A 227 -7.24 2.77 -11.77
C LEU A 227 -7.46 3.69 -12.97
N PHE A 228 -7.11 3.28 -14.18
CA PHE A 228 -7.10 4.14 -15.36
C PHE A 228 -7.50 3.44 -16.66
N ASP A 229 -7.84 4.22 -17.69
CA ASP A 229 -8.19 3.72 -19.02
C ASP A 229 -6.99 3.71 -20.00
N THR A 230 -7.26 3.46 -21.28
CA THR A 230 -6.23 3.37 -22.33
C THR A 230 -5.55 4.70 -22.65
N ASP A 231 -6.12 5.82 -22.20
CA ASP A 231 -5.56 7.16 -22.37
C ASP A 231 -4.74 7.60 -21.14
N GLY A 232 -4.84 6.87 -20.03
CA GLY A 232 -4.25 7.21 -18.74
C GLY A 232 -5.14 8.06 -17.84
N LYS A 233 -6.44 8.21 -18.17
CA LYS A 233 -7.40 8.96 -17.35
C LYS A 233 -7.75 8.16 -16.11
N ILE A 234 -7.86 8.83 -14.96
CA ILE A 234 -8.09 8.17 -13.67
C ILE A 234 -9.59 7.94 -13.41
N TYR A 235 -9.93 6.68 -13.17
CA TYR A 235 -11.28 6.16 -12.89
C TYR A 235 -11.48 5.78 -11.41
N GLY A 236 -10.39 5.68 -10.65
CA GLY A 236 -10.45 5.33 -9.24
C GLY A 236 -9.08 5.01 -8.66
N MET A 237 -9.07 4.35 -7.51
CA MET A 237 -7.84 3.95 -6.82
C MET A 237 -8.02 2.59 -6.15
N GLN A 238 -7.09 1.67 -6.36
CA GLN A 238 -7.10 0.33 -5.76
C GLN A 238 -6.95 0.40 -4.24
N PHE A 239 -7.81 -0.29 -3.47
CA PHE A 239 -7.71 -0.32 -2.01
C PHE A 239 -7.85 -1.71 -1.37
N ALA A 240 -8.60 -2.64 -1.97
CA ALA A 240 -8.84 -3.95 -1.37
C ALA A 240 -8.99 -5.08 -2.40
N THR A 241 -8.96 -6.32 -1.92
CA THR A 241 -9.28 -7.52 -2.71
C THR A 241 -10.35 -8.30 -1.97
N ASN A 242 -11.41 -8.67 -2.68
CA ASN A 242 -12.43 -9.60 -2.18
C ASN A 242 -12.11 -11.02 -2.65
N HIS A 243 -12.41 -11.99 -1.79
CA HIS A 243 -12.20 -13.42 -2.05
C HIS A 243 -13.58 -14.09 -2.09
N LEU A 244 -14.03 -14.46 -3.28
CA LEU A 244 -15.35 -15.05 -3.53
C LEU A 244 -15.21 -16.56 -3.63
N HIS A 245 -15.81 -17.28 -2.68
CA HIS A 245 -15.89 -18.75 -2.72
C HIS A 245 -16.72 -19.19 -3.92
N LEU A 246 -16.22 -20.12 -4.73
CA LEU A 246 -16.89 -20.50 -5.98
C LEU A 246 -17.96 -21.59 -5.82
N GLY A 247 -17.99 -22.27 -4.68
CA GLY A 247 -19.08 -23.17 -4.30
C GLY A 247 -19.04 -24.56 -4.93
N PHE A 248 -17.94 -24.93 -5.59
CA PHE A 248 -17.71 -26.25 -6.15
C PHE A 248 -16.49 -26.93 -5.53
N ASP A 249 -16.57 -27.15 -4.22
CA ASP A 249 -15.50 -27.77 -3.44
C ASP A 249 -15.33 -29.24 -3.82
N MET A 250 -14.07 -29.63 -4.01
CA MET A 250 -13.69 -31.02 -4.17
C MET A 250 -13.10 -31.51 -2.86
N LYS A 251 -13.64 -32.60 -2.33
CA LYS A 251 -13.08 -33.30 -1.18
C LYS A 251 -12.76 -34.73 -1.55
N ASP A 252 -11.51 -35.11 -1.36
CA ASP A 252 -11.01 -36.47 -1.62
C ASP A 252 -11.33 -36.99 -3.04
N PHE A 253 -11.38 -36.09 -4.02
CA PHE A 253 -11.70 -36.42 -5.40
C PHE A 253 -10.53 -37.21 -6.01
N GLU A 254 -10.81 -38.40 -6.54
CA GLU A 254 -9.79 -39.26 -7.12
C GLU A 254 -9.41 -38.79 -8.52
N ILE A 255 -8.14 -38.48 -8.72
CA ILE A 255 -7.54 -38.19 -10.04
C ILE A 255 -6.39 -39.14 -10.31
N ILE A 256 -6.15 -39.45 -11.59
CA ILE A 256 -4.92 -40.12 -12.02
C ILE A 256 -3.94 -39.01 -12.42
N SER A 257 -2.85 -38.87 -11.67
CA SER A 257 -1.75 -37.95 -12.00
C SER A 257 -0.45 -38.73 -11.98
N ASN A 258 0.37 -38.59 -13.03
CA ASN A 258 1.62 -39.33 -13.22
C ASN A 258 1.47 -40.85 -13.05
N GLY A 259 0.38 -41.43 -13.59
CA GLY A 259 0.09 -42.87 -13.53
C GLY A 259 -0.32 -43.40 -12.15
N LYS A 260 -0.43 -42.53 -11.13
CA LYS A 260 -0.86 -42.89 -9.77
C LYS A 260 -2.23 -42.30 -9.47
N LYS A 261 -3.08 -43.09 -8.77
CA LYS A 261 -4.31 -42.59 -8.17
C LYS A 261 -3.95 -41.70 -6.99
N ASN A 262 -4.38 -40.44 -7.04
CA ASN A 262 -4.23 -39.47 -5.97
C ASN A 262 -5.61 -38.94 -5.57
N LYS A 263 -5.77 -38.62 -4.28
CA LYS A 263 -6.93 -37.89 -3.78
C LYS A 263 -6.53 -36.43 -3.63
N ILE A 264 -7.32 -35.55 -4.23
CA ILE A 264 -7.13 -34.11 -4.12
C ILE A 264 -8.34 -33.48 -3.43
N SER A 265 -8.05 -32.46 -2.63
CA SER A 265 -9.07 -31.57 -2.09
C SER A 265 -8.76 -30.14 -2.56
N ASN A 266 -9.78 -29.41 -3.00
CA ASN A 266 -9.64 -28.05 -3.53
C ASN A 266 -10.88 -27.24 -3.18
N ASN A 267 -10.69 -26.06 -2.57
CA ASN A 267 -11.73 -25.08 -2.28
C ASN A 267 -11.42 -23.82 -3.09
N PRO A 268 -11.97 -23.68 -4.31
CA PRO A 268 -11.55 -22.64 -5.23
C PRO A 268 -12.18 -21.28 -4.88
N PHE A 269 -11.36 -20.22 -4.94
CA PHE A 269 -11.77 -18.84 -4.76
C PHE A 269 -11.47 -18.01 -6.02
N LEU A 270 -12.37 -17.09 -6.34
CA LEU A 270 -12.12 -15.99 -7.28
C LEU A 270 -11.71 -14.75 -6.50
N HIS A 271 -10.66 -14.07 -6.98
CA HIS A 271 -10.16 -12.85 -6.35
C HIS A 271 -10.43 -11.66 -7.25
N VAL A 272 -11.16 -10.67 -6.71
CA VAL A 272 -11.57 -9.46 -7.42
C VAL A 272 -11.08 -8.24 -6.66
N GLY A 273 -10.52 -7.27 -7.36
CA GLY A 273 -10.01 -6.06 -6.73
C GLY A 273 -11.10 -5.00 -6.60
N ILE A 274 -11.06 -4.24 -5.51
CA ILE A 274 -11.98 -3.16 -5.20
C ILE A 274 -11.22 -1.84 -5.25
N CYS A 275 -11.75 -0.89 -6.01
CA CYS A 275 -11.21 0.45 -6.16
C CYS A 275 -12.18 1.48 -5.57
N VAL A 276 -11.67 2.53 -4.95
CA VAL A 276 -12.42 3.73 -4.59
C VAL A 276 -12.84 4.42 -5.89
N HIS A 277 -14.10 4.81 -5.98
CA HIS A 277 -14.67 5.45 -7.16
C HIS A 277 -14.12 6.87 -7.37
N VAL A 278 -13.84 7.27 -8.62
CA VAL A 278 -13.28 8.61 -8.95
C VAL A 278 -14.01 9.78 -8.30
N ASP A 279 -15.35 9.77 -8.29
CA ASP A 279 -16.11 10.87 -7.70
C ASP A 279 -15.84 11.04 -6.21
N ARG A 280 -15.59 9.95 -5.47
CA ARG A 280 -15.24 10.04 -4.04
C ARG A 280 -13.88 10.67 -3.82
N ILE A 281 -12.94 10.41 -4.72
CA ILE A 281 -11.62 11.04 -4.71
C ILE A 281 -11.78 12.54 -5.01
N LYS A 282 -12.53 12.89 -6.06
CA LYS A 282 -12.79 14.30 -6.45
C LYS A 282 -13.52 15.08 -5.35
N ASP A 283 -14.53 14.48 -4.74
CA ASP A 283 -15.29 15.12 -3.65
C ASP A 283 -14.39 15.40 -2.44
N PHE A 284 -13.53 14.44 -2.07
CA PHE A 284 -12.60 14.63 -0.95
C PHE A 284 -11.55 15.70 -1.25
N LEU A 285 -11.02 15.74 -2.47
CA LEU A 285 -10.11 16.81 -2.92
C LEU A 285 -10.79 18.19 -2.87
N ARG A 286 -12.05 18.30 -3.33
CA ARG A 286 -12.84 19.54 -3.25
C ARG A 286 -13.11 19.96 -1.80
N GLU A 287 -13.48 19.01 -0.94
CA GLU A 287 -13.70 19.26 0.50
C GLU A 287 -12.44 19.86 1.16
N LYS A 288 -11.26 19.39 0.78
CA LYS A 288 -9.97 19.90 1.28
C LYS A 288 -9.42 21.09 0.50
N ASN A 289 -10.18 21.64 -0.45
CA ASN A 289 -9.77 22.78 -1.29
C ASN A 289 -8.50 22.53 -2.10
N ILE A 290 -8.27 21.29 -2.52
CA ILE A 290 -7.10 20.90 -3.31
C ILE A 290 -7.42 20.99 -4.79
N ARG A 291 -6.51 21.61 -5.55
CA ARG A 291 -6.61 21.69 -7.01
C ARG A 291 -6.22 20.36 -7.67
N PHE A 292 -7.00 19.97 -8.67
CA PHE A 292 -6.75 18.81 -9.53
C PHE A 292 -7.33 19.06 -10.92
N SER A 293 -7.01 18.20 -11.89
CA SER A 293 -7.50 18.29 -13.28
C SER A 293 -8.55 17.22 -13.60
N GLU A 294 -9.55 17.60 -14.40
CA GLU A 294 -10.55 16.70 -14.97
C GLU A 294 -10.47 16.70 -16.49
N VAL A 295 -10.75 15.55 -17.12
CA VAL A 295 -10.74 15.36 -18.57
C VAL A 295 -11.96 14.56 -19.02
N ASP A 296 -12.44 14.86 -20.24
CA ASP A 296 -13.64 14.24 -20.83
C ASP A 296 -13.42 12.80 -21.30
#